data_AF-A0A7W6L2G6-F1
#
_entry.id   AF-A0A7W6L2G6-F1
#
_cell.length_a   1.000
_cell.length_b   1.000
_cell.length_c   1.000
_cell.angle_alpha   90.00
_cell.angle_beta   90.00
_cell.angle_gamma   90.00
#
_symmetry.space_group_name_H-M   'P 1'
#
loop_
_entity.id
_entity.type
_entity.pdbx_description
1 polymer ?
#
loop_
_entity_poly.entity_id
_entity_poly.type
_entity_poly.pdbx_seq_one_letter_code
_entity_poly.pdbx_strand_id
1 'polypeptide(L)'
;MSARLRFAIHLTASASLGVLVGDCTGNVWDGVLGAAASVVLINVWNFMDGINGLAASQAALAALAFAAVAPGSWGLAGLAVAASCLGFLPFNFPRARIFLGDGGSGGLGYVLAALLALNVASGQVTWWISWLPLTAFLVDAGFTLLSRMLDRQRWWEPHAQHVYQRLARRLETHVPVTGVYFAFSVATVCLYVVIRHDAFLLQVLAAMVWSAGMTAIWHFLRDGLRNF
;
A
#
# COMPACT_ATOMS: atom_id res chain seq x y z
N MET A 1 16.47 4.63 -16.93
CA MET A 1 16.16 3.22 -17.26
C MET A 1 14.99 3.19 -18.23
N SER A 2 15.01 2.31 -19.24
CA SER A 2 13.86 2.18 -20.16
C SER A 2 12.65 1.56 -19.46
N ALA A 3 11.43 1.93 -19.88
CA ALA A 3 10.20 1.38 -19.31
C ALA A 3 10.14 -0.16 -19.40
N ARG A 4 10.65 -0.73 -20.50
CA ARG A 4 10.73 -2.18 -20.70
C ARG A 4 11.65 -2.86 -19.69
N LEU A 5 12.82 -2.28 -19.42
CA LEU A 5 13.76 -2.83 -18.44
C LEU A 5 13.18 -2.75 -17.02
N ARG A 6 12.53 -1.63 -16.68
CA ARG A 6 11.83 -1.48 -15.40
C ARG A 6 10.77 -2.56 -15.20
N PHE A 7 9.93 -2.75 -16.21
CA PHE A 7 8.88 -3.76 -16.19
C PHE A 7 9.45 -5.17 -16.04
N ALA A 8 10.52 -5.50 -16.78
CA ALA A 8 11.19 -6.79 -16.68
C ALA A 8 11.78 -7.03 -15.27
N ILE A 9 12.40 -6.02 -14.66
CA ILE A 9 12.94 -6.12 -13.29
C ILE A 9 11.81 -6.36 -12.29
N HIS A 10 10.73 -5.58 -12.37
CA HIS A 10 9.58 -5.74 -11.46
C HIS A 10 8.94 -7.12 -11.62
N LEU A 11 8.72 -7.58 -12.85
CA LEU A 11 8.13 -8.88 -13.11
C LEU A 11 9.02 -10.02 -12.61
N THR A 12 10.33 -9.92 -12.81
CA THR A 12 11.29 -10.92 -12.33
C THR A 12 11.31 -10.95 -10.81
N ALA A 13 11.38 -9.80 -10.16
CA ALA A 13 11.34 -9.70 -8.70
C ALA A 13 10.03 -10.28 -8.12
N SER A 14 8.88 -9.93 -8.70
CA SER A 14 7.58 -10.46 -8.28
C SER A 14 7.48 -11.97 -8.48
N ALA A 15 7.98 -12.51 -9.60
CA ALA A 15 8.04 -13.95 -9.83
C ALA A 15 8.96 -14.65 -8.81
N SER A 16 10.11 -14.07 -8.50
CA SER A 16 11.02 -14.60 -7.46
C SER A 16 10.35 -14.63 -6.08
N LEU A 17 9.62 -13.58 -5.69
CA LEU A 17 8.86 -13.59 -4.45
C LEU A 17 7.81 -14.70 -4.46
N GLY A 18 7.08 -14.87 -5.56
CA GLY A 18 6.07 -15.93 -5.68
C GLY A 18 6.65 -17.33 -5.55
N VAL A 19 7.79 -17.60 -6.19
CA VAL A 19 8.51 -18.88 -6.06
C VAL A 19 8.89 -19.12 -4.60
N LEU A 20 9.53 -18.14 -3.94
CA LEU A 20 9.93 -18.27 -2.55
C LEU A 20 8.74 -18.52 -1.62
N VAL A 21 7.62 -17.82 -1.82
CA VAL A 21 6.42 -18.02 -1.01
C VAL A 21 5.83 -19.41 -1.25
N GLY A 22 5.71 -19.84 -2.49
CA GLY A 22 5.20 -21.17 -2.83
C GLY A 22 6.07 -22.32 -2.29
N ASP A 23 7.39 -22.16 -2.34
CA ASP A 23 8.33 -23.13 -1.77
C ASP A 23 8.24 -23.17 -0.25
N CYS A 24 8.14 -22.01 0.41
CA CYS A 24 8.02 -21.91 1.86
C CYS A 24 6.70 -22.49 2.40
N THR A 25 5.59 -22.29 1.70
CA THR A 25 4.27 -22.78 2.14
C THR A 25 3.94 -24.18 1.61
N GLY A 26 4.65 -24.65 0.58
CA GLY A 26 4.29 -25.86 -0.16
C GLY A 26 3.02 -25.71 -1.00
N ASN A 27 2.53 -24.48 -1.19
CA ASN A 27 1.27 -24.19 -1.89
C ASN A 27 1.49 -23.18 -3.03
N VAL A 28 1.31 -23.66 -4.26
CA VAL A 28 1.47 -22.84 -5.48
C VAL A 28 0.57 -21.61 -5.49
N TRP A 29 -0.62 -21.68 -4.89
CA TRP A 29 -1.55 -20.55 -4.86
C TRP A 29 -1.04 -19.42 -3.97
N ASP A 30 -0.38 -19.72 -2.85
CA ASP A 30 0.27 -18.69 -2.03
C ASP A 30 1.41 -18.03 -2.80
N GLY A 31 2.14 -18.80 -3.62
CA GLY A 31 3.13 -18.26 -4.53
C GLY A 31 2.55 -17.31 -5.59
N VAL A 32 1.45 -17.70 -6.23
CA VAL A 32 0.72 -16.85 -7.19
C VAL A 32 0.22 -15.57 -6.53
N LEU A 33 -0.37 -15.69 -5.34
CA LEU A 33 -0.86 -14.53 -4.57
C LEU A 33 0.29 -13.62 -4.13
N GLY A 34 1.44 -14.16 -3.72
CA GLY A 34 2.65 -13.40 -3.40
C GLY A 34 3.20 -12.61 -4.58
N ALA A 35 3.30 -13.26 -5.75
CA ALA A 35 3.73 -12.58 -6.97
C ALA A 35 2.74 -11.48 -7.38
N ALA A 36 1.44 -11.77 -7.35
CA ALA A 36 0.40 -10.80 -7.68
C ALA A 36 0.42 -9.61 -6.71
N ALA A 37 0.58 -9.88 -5.40
CA ALA A 37 0.65 -8.82 -4.40
C ALA A 37 1.84 -7.90 -4.61
N SER A 38 2.99 -8.45 -4.99
CA SER A 38 4.17 -7.67 -5.36
C SER A 38 3.90 -6.75 -6.55
N VAL A 39 3.34 -7.27 -7.64
CA VAL A 39 3.01 -6.46 -8.82
C VAL A 39 2.03 -5.34 -8.46
N VAL A 40 0.98 -5.65 -7.69
CA VAL A 40 -0.01 -4.67 -7.26
C VAL A 40 0.66 -3.58 -6.42
N LEU A 41 1.39 -3.94 -5.37
CA LEU A 41 1.95 -2.96 -4.44
C LEU A 41 3.06 -2.12 -5.04
N ILE A 42 3.90 -2.67 -5.93
CA ILE A 42 4.90 -1.89 -6.67
C ILE A 42 4.22 -0.75 -7.45
N ASN A 43 3.14 -1.05 -8.19
CA ASN A 43 2.45 -0.06 -9.01
C ASN A 43 1.64 0.91 -8.15
N VAL A 44 0.91 0.40 -7.15
CA VAL A 44 0.12 1.23 -6.23
C VAL A 44 1.00 2.23 -5.48
N TRP A 45 2.15 1.80 -4.93
CA TRP A 45 3.05 2.72 -4.25
C TRP A 45 3.65 3.76 -5.20
N ASN A 46 3.94 3.39 -6.44
CA ASN A 46 4.44 4.32 -7.44
C ASN A 46 3.38 5.37 -7.83
N PHE A 47 2.11 4.99 -8.01
CA PHE A 47 1.03 5.94 -8.32
C PHE A 47 0.70 6.90 -7.16
N MET A 48 0.85 6.42 -5.93
CA MET A 48 0.52 7.18 -4.72
C MET A 48 1.68 8.07 -4.22
N ASP A 49 2.89 7.94 -4.80
CA ASP A 49 4.04 8.79 -4.51
C ASP A 49 4.00 10.13 -5.28
N GLY A 50 2.95 10.93 -5.07
CA GLY A 50 2.78 12.21 -5.78
C GLY A 50 2.76 13.46 -4.90
N ILE A 51 2.76 13.33 -3.57
CA ILE A 51 2.88 14.45 -2.63
C ILE A 51 3.82 14.13 -1.48
N ASN A 52 4.36 15.18 -0.87
CA ASN A 52 5.35 15.08 0.20
C ASN A 52 4.80 14.30 1.42
N GLY A 53 5.59 13.35 1.90
CA GLY A 53 5.35 12.57 3.10
C GLY A 53 4.33 11.44 2.95
N LEU A 54 3.56 11.38 1.86
CA LEU A 54 2.47 10.42 1.72
C LEU A 54 3.00 8.98 1.62
N ALA A 55 3.73 8.63 0.55
CA ALA A 55 4.20 7.25 0.33
C ALA A 55 5.09 6.71 1.47
N ALA A 56 5.99 7.54 2.01
CA ALA A 56 6.88 7.14 3.10
C ALA A 56 6.14 6.94 4.45
N SER A 57 5.19 7.83 4.79
CA SER A 57 4.43 7.68 6.04
C SER A 57 3.52 6.44 6.02
N GLN A 58 2.87 6.17 4.88
CA GLN A 58 2.04 4.98 4.74
C GLN A 58 2.89 3.70 4.78
N ALA A 59 4.07 3.71 4.16
CA ALA A 59 4.98 2.57 4.19
C ALA A 59 5.48 2.30 5.61
N ALA A 60 5.82 3.35 6.37
CA ALA A 60 6.22 3.21 7.77
C ALA A 60 5.12 2.56 8.61
N LEU A 61 3.87 3.03 8.49
CA LEU A 61 2.74 2.47 9.25
C LEU A 61 2.43 1.02 8.86
N ALA A 62 2.41 0.70 7.56
CA ALA A 62 2.20 -0.67 7.10
C ALA A 62 3.32 -1.60 7.57
N ALA A 63 4.58 -1.16 7.48
CA ALA A 63 5.73 -1.93 7.96
C ALA A 63 5.69 -2.16 9.48
N LEU A 64 5.25 -1.17 10.27
CA LEU A 64 5.03 -1.33 11.71
C LEU A 64 3.91 -2.35 12.01
N ALA A 65 2.82 -2.31 11.25
CA ALA A 65 1.73 -3.27 11.39
C ALA A 65 2.21 -4.70 11.12
N PHE A 66 2.96 -4.89 10.03
CA PHE A 66 3.55 -6.18 9.69
C PHE A 66 4.63 -6.63 10.68
N ALA A 67 5.42 -5.70 11.23
CA ALA A 67 6.38 -6.02 12.29
C ALA A 67 5.69 -6.51 13.57
N ALA A 68 4.55 -5.91 13.92
CA ALA A 68 3.80 -6.24 15.14
C ALA A 68 3.19 -7.64 15.13
N VAL A 69 3.10 -8.30 13.97
CA VAL A 69 2.57 -9.67 13.82
C VAL A 69 3.61 -10.68 13.36
N ALA A 70 4.79 -10.23 12.95
CA ALA A 70 5.81 -11.11 12.39
C ALA A 70 6.39 -12.07 13.43
N PRO A 71 6.69 -13.32 13.03
CA PRO A 71 7.18 -14.33 13.97
C PRO A 71 8.65 -14.08 14.33
N GLY A 72 8.96 -14.15 15.63
CA GLY A 72 10.33 -14.12 16.13
C GLY A 72 11.15 -12.92 15.64
N SER A 73 12.35 -13.18 15.11
CA SER A 73 13.27 -12.14 14.65
C SER A 73 12.85 -11.44 13.35
N TRP A 74 11.85 -11.97 12.62
CA TRP A 74 11.37 -11.37 11.38
C TRP A 74 10.68 -10.01 11.59
N GLY A 75 10.20 -9.71 12.80
CA GLY A 75 9.73 -8.37 13.15
C GLY A 75 10.78 -7.28 12.93
N LEU A 76 12.07 -7.60 13.04
CA LEU A 76 13.17 -6.66 12.78
C LEU A 76 13.18 -6.18 11.33
N ALA A 77 12.75 -6.99 10.36
CA ALA A 77 12.68 -6.58 8.96
C ALA A 77 11.64 -5.46 8.78
N GLY A 78 10.44 -5.63 9.36
CA GLY A 78 9.41 -4.58 9.33
C GLY A 78 9.84 -3.31 10.08
N LEU A 79 10.48 -3.46 11.24
CA LEU A 79 11.03 -2.32 12.00
C LEU A 79 12.13 -1.57 11.23
N ALA A 80 13.01 -2.28 10.52
CA ALA A 80 14.05 -1.67 9.70
C ALA A 80 13.46 -0.84 8.54
N VAL A 81 12.41 -1.35 7.88
CA VAL A 81 11.70 -0.63 6.82
C VAL A 81 10.99 0.60 7.38
N ALA A 82 10.32 0.47 8.53
CA ALA A 82 9.69 1.59 9.20
C ALA A 82 10.72 2.66 9.60
N ALA A 83 11.84 2.26 10.21
CA ALA A 83 12.93 3.16 10.59
C ALA A 83 13.54 3.87 9.37
N SER A 84 13.69 3.17 8.24
CA SER A 84 14.18 3.76 6.99
C SER A 84 13.22 4.83 6.46
N CYS A 85 11.92 4.57 6.49
CA CYS A 85 10.89 5.53 6.08
C CYS A 85 10.85 6.74 7.03
N LEU A 86 10.93 6.51 8.35
CA LEU A 86 10.96 7.56 9.36
C LEU A 86 12.23 8.42 9.26
N GLY A 87 13.38 7.82 8.95
CA GLY A 87 14.63 8.53 8.69
C GLY A 87 14.59 9.37 7.40
N PHE A 88 13.84 8.93 6.39
CA PHE A 88 13.64 9.65 5.14
C PHE A 88 12.67 10.84 5.28
N LEU A 89 11.62 10.70 6.10
CA LEU A 89 10.54 11.69 6.21
C LEU A 89 10.99 13.14 6.48
N PRO A 90 11.96 13.44 7.37
CA PRO A 90 12.46 14.80 7.58
C PRO A 90 13.08 15.45 6.33
N PHE A 91 13.51 14.65 5.34
CA PHE A 91 14.05 15.13 4.07
C PHE A 91 12.97 15.29 3.00
N ASN A 92 11.78 14.74 3.20
CA ASN A 92 10.70 14.73 2.23
C ASN A 92 9.48 15.57 2.65
N PHE A 93 9.12 15.58 3.93
CA PHE A 93 7.94 16.24 4.48
C PHE A 93 8.32 17.37 5.46
N PRO A 94 7.59 18.51 5.48
CA PRO A 94 6.50 18.90 4.58
C PRO A 94 6.97 19.49 3.25
N ARG A 95 8.23 19.95 3.18
CA ARG A 95 8.88 20.48 1.96
C ARG A 95 9.99 19.53 1.54
N ALA A 96 9.85 18.92 0.36
CA ALA A 96 10.80 17.92 -0.12
C ALA A 96 12.15 18.56 -0.49
N ARG A 97 13.20 18.05 0.15
CA ARG A 97 14.61 18.22 -0.27
C ARG A 97 15.07 17.03 -1.10
N ILE A 98 14.52 15.86 -0.80
CA ILE A 98 14.76 14.60 -1.52
C ILE A 98 13.40 13.98 -1.84
N PHE A 99 13.26 13.50 -3.07
CA PHE A 99 12.09 12.75 -3.54
C PHE A 99 12.38 11.25 -3.46
N LEU A 100 11.34 10.47 -3.15
CA LEU A 100 11.45 9.01 -3.06
C LEU A 100 11.71 8.39 -4.44
N GLY A 101 10.98 8.89 -5.44
CA GLY A 101 11.18 8.57 -6.85
C GLY A 101 10.80 7.14 -7.20
N ASP A 102 10.93 6.78 -8.48
CA ASP A 102 10.51 5.46 -8.98
C ASP A 102 11.26 4.30 -8.30
N GLY A 103 12.56 4.48 -8.01
CA GLY A 103 13.37 3.46 -7.36
C GLY A 103 12.93 3.20 -5.92
N GLY A 104 12.66 4.27 -5.15
CA GLY A 104 12.22 4.15 -3.76
C GLY A 104 10.79 3.65 -3.63
N SER A 105 9.86 4.22 -4.41
CA SER A 105 8.43 3.84 -4.35
C SER A 105 8.20 2.40 -4.79
N GLY A 106 8.79 1.97 -5.92
CA GLY A 106 8.71 0.58 -6.37
C GLY A 106 9.37 -0.39 -5.38
N GLY A 107 10.53 -0.02 -4.84
CA GLY A 107 11.22 -0.81 -3.80
C GLY A 107 10.37 -0.99 -2.53
N LEU A 108 9.75 0.09 -2.04
CA LEU A 108 8.84 0.02 -0.89
C LEU A 108 7.63 -0.87 -1.18
N GLY A 109 7.01 -0.74 -2.35
CA GLY A 109 5.90 -1.59 -2.77
C GLY A 109 6.27 -3.08 -2.76
N TYR A 110 7.46 -3.43 -3.30
CA TYR A 110 7.98 -4.80 -3.26
C TYR A 110 8.21 -5.30 -1.83
N VAL A 111 8.88 -4.51 -0.99
CA VAL A 111 9.22 -4.92 0.37
C VAL A 111 7.97 -5.06 1.25
N LEU A 112 6.98 -4.19 1.08
CA LEU A 112 5.69 -4.34 1.77
C LEU A 112 4.95 -5.61 1.33
N ALA A 113 5.01 -5.98 0.04
CA ALA A 113 4.46 -7.26 -0.43
C ALA A 113 5.20 -8.45 0.18
N ALA A 114 6.52 -8.37 0.31
CA ALA A 114 7.32 -9.42 0.94
C ALA A 114 7.01 -9.57 2.44
N LEU A 115 6.88 -8.45 3.18
CA LEU A 115 6.47 -8.47 4.58
C LEU A 115 5.06 -9.04 4.76
N LEU A 116 4.13 -8.67 3.88
CA LEU A 116 2.78 -9.24 3.84
C LEU A 116 2.85 -10.75 3.63
N ALA A 117 3.54 -11.21 2.58
CA ALA A 117 3.61 -12.62 2.22
C ALA A 117 4.33 -13.45 3.29
N LEU A 118 5.35 -12.91 3.95
CA LEU A 118 6.05 -13.54 5.08
C LEU A 118 5.10 -13.82 6.25
N ASN A 119 4.26 -12.85 6.59
CA ASN A 119 3.29 -12.99 7.68
C ASN A 119 2.21 -14.03 7.37
N VAL A 120 1.79 -14.11 6.10
CA VAL A 120 0.87 -15.16 5.64
C VAL A 120 1.53 -16.52 5.62
N ALA A 121 2.73 -16.64 5.05
CA ALA A 121 3.46 -17.89 4.93
C ALA A 121 3.84 -18.49 6.30
N SER A 122 4.00 -17.64 7.32
CA SER A 122 4.25 -18.06 8.70
C SER A 122 2.98 -18.35 9.51
N GLY A 123 1.80 -18.27 8.89
CA GLY A 123 0.52 -18.57 9.51
C GLY A 123 0.09 -17.56 10.59
N GLN A 124 0.75 -16.40 10.69
CA GLN A 124 0.39 -15.38 11.69
C GLN A 124 -0.93 -14.69 11.35
N VAL A 125 -1.22 -14.55 10.05
CA VAL A 125 -2.38 -13.86 9.51
C VAL A 125 -2.81 -14.49 8.19
N THR A 126 -4.06 -14.27 7.78
CA THR A 126 -4.56 -14.72 6.48
C THR A 126 -4.31 -13.66 5.40
N TRP A 127 -4.31 -14.07 4.13
CA TRP A 127 -4.31 -13.13 3.01
C TRP A 127 -5.36 -12.03 3.15
N TRP A 128 -6.54 -12.34 3.68
CA TRP A 128 -7.66 -11.41 3.77
C TRP A 128 -7.35 -10.17 4.64
N ILE A 129 -6.90 -10.39 5.88
CA ILE A 129 -6.61 -9.28 6.80
C ILE A 129 -5.28 -8.60 6.49
N SER A 130 -4.37 -9.28 5.80
CA SER A 130 -3.02 -8.75 5.53
C SER A 130 -3.03 -7.55 4.58
N TRP A 131 -4.11 -7.36 3.82
CA TRP A 131 -4.33 -6.16 3.01
C TRP A 131 -4.77 -4.94 3.81
N LEU A 132 -5.30 -5.14 5.03
CA LEU A 132 -5.93 -4.09 5.81
C LEU A 132 -5.00 -2.87 5.99
N PRO A 133 -3.74 -3.01 6.46
CA PRO A 133 -2.83 -1.86 6.67
C PRO A 133 -2.50 -1.06 5.40
N LEU A 134 -2.82 -1.58 4.21
CA LEU A 134 -2.51 -1.00 2.91
C LEU A 134 -3.72 -0.31 2.27
N THR A 135 -4.90 -0.43 2.90
CA THR A 135 -6.18 -0.04 2.31
C THR A 135 -6.24 1.41 1.86
N ALA A 136 -5.64 2.35 2.60
CA ALA A 136 -5.58 3.78 2.23
C ALA A 136 -5.12 4.00 0.78
N PHE A 137 -4.11 3.25 0.35
CA PHE A 137 -3.56 3.32 -1.00
C PHE A 137 -4.33 2.44 -1.98
N LEU A 138 -4.70 1.22 -1.56
CA LEU A 138 -5.41 0.29 -2.42
C LEU A 138 -6.77 0.81 -2.87
N VAL A 139 -7.52 1.46 -1.98
CA VAL A 139 -8.82 2.06 -2.29
C VAL A 139 -8.63 3.24 -3.23
N ASP A 140 -7.76 4.20 -2.91
CA ASP A 140 -7.60 5.39 -3.76
C ASP A 140 -7.07 5.02 -5.15
N ALA A 141 -6.02 4.19 -5.23
CA ALA A 141 -5.47 3.75 -6.50
C ALA A 141 -6.46 2.86 -7.27
N GLY A 142 -7.00 1.83 -6.61
CA GLY A 142 -7.89 0.84 -7.21
C GLY A 142 -9.16 1.45 -7.78
N PHE A 143 -9.89 2.23 -6.98
CA PHE A 143 -11.13 2.84 -7.46
C PHE A 143 -10.89 3.97 -8.46
N THR A 144 -9.77 4.70 -8.36
CA THR A 144 -9.40 5.69 -9.38
C THR A 144 -9.18 5.02 -10.73
N LEU A 145 -8.39 3.94 -10.77
CA LEU A 145 -8.15 3.16 -11.98
C LEU A 145 -9.43 2.53 -12.51
N LEU A 146 -10.25 1.92 -11.65
CA LEU A 146 -11.52 1.31 -12.02
C LEU A 146 -12.43 2.33 -12.70
N SER A 147 -12.65 3.49 -12.10
CA SER A 147 -13.52 4.48 -12.75
C SER A 147 -12.94 5.03 -14.04
N ARG A 148 -11.61 5.15 -14.18
CA ARG A 148 -11.00 5.51 -15.47
C ARG A 148 -11.32 4.47 -16.54
N MET A 149 -11.26 3.18 -16.19
CA MET A 149 -11.64 2.09 -17.10
C MET A 149 -13.13 2.17 -17.48
N LEU A 150 -14.01 2.42 -16.50
CA LEU A 150 -15.45 2.60 -16.74
C LEU A 150 -15.75 3.82 -17.63
N ASP A 151 -15.00 4.91 -17.44
CA ASP A 151 -15.07 6.12 -18.26
C ASP A 151 -14.36 5.96 -19.63
N ARG A 152 -13.89 4.74 -19.97
CA ARG A 152 -13.13 4.41 -21.19
C ARG A 152 -11.86 5.27 -21.40
N GLN A 153 -11.32 5.80 -20.32
CA GLN A 153 -10.05 6.51 -20.34
C GLN A 153 -8.89 5.51 -20.38
N ARG A 154 -7.78 5.90 -21.00
CA ARG A 154 -6.56 5.09 -21.01
C ARG A 154 -5.95 5.09 -19.60
N TRP A 155 -6.22 4.03 -18.85
CA TRP A 155 -5.83 3.93 -17.44
C TRP A 155 -4.30 3.83 -17.25
N TRP A 156 -3.56 3.40 -18.27
CA TRP A 156 -2.10 3.29 -18.26
C TRP A 156 -1.37 4.60 -18.61
N GLU A 157 -2.07 5.63 -19.07
CA GLU A 157 -1.46 6.93 -19.33
C GLU A 157 -1.33 7.73 -18.02
N PRO A 158 -0.23 8.51 -17.83
CA PRO A 158 -0.07 9.36 -16.66
C PRO A 158 -1.27 10.26 -16.43
N HIS A 159 -1.76 10.30 -15.19
CA HIS A 159 -2.93 11.09 -14.82
C HIS A 159 -2.81 11.61 -13.39
N ALA A 160 -3.65 12.60 -13.08
CA ALA A 160 -3.69 13.22 -11.76
C ALA A 160 -5.12 13.25 -11.19
N GLN A 161 -5.73 12.07 -11.10
CA GLN A 161 -7.14 11.88 -10.73
C GLN A 161 -7.33 11.16 -9.39
N HIS A 162 -6.23 10.75 -8.74
CA HIS A 162 -6.31 10.17 -7.39
C HIS A 162 -6.85 11.21 -6.41
N VAL A 163 -7.57 10.75 -5.39
CA VAL A 163 -8.19 11.64 -4.40
C VAL A 163 -7.14 12.48 -3.69
N TYR A 164 -5.99 11.90 -3.33
CA TYR A 164 -4.91 12.66 -2.70
C TYR A 164 -4.41 13.82 -3.59
N GLN A 165 -4.30 13.61 -4.90
CA GLN A 165 -3.81 14.62 -5.85
C GLN A 165 -4.80 15.76 -6.00
N ARG A 166 -6.08 15.43 -6.19
CA ARG A 166 -7.15 16.43 -6.32
C ARG A 166 -7.30 17.23 -5.03
N LEU A 167 -7.23 16.56 -3.88
CA LEU A 167 -7.32 17.23 -2.58
C LEU A 167 -6.12 18.16 -2.34
N ALA A 168 -4.91 17.71 -2.67
CA ALA A 168 -3.70 18.52 -2.52
C ALA A 168 -3.72 19.75 -3.42
N ARG A 169 -4.25 19.63 -4.66
CA ARG A 169 -4.46 20.76 -5.57
C ARG A 169 -5.49 21.74 -5.04
N ARG A 170 -6.65 21.23 -4.59
CA ARG A 170 -7.72 22.05 -4.02
C ARG A 170 -7.27 22.83 -2.79
N LEU A 171 -6.46 22.21 -1.93
CA LEU A 171 -5.97 22.81 -0.69
C LEU A 171 -4.68 23.61 -0.90
N GLU A 172 -4.04 23.50 -2.07
CA GLU A 172 -2.72 24.07 -2.36
C GLU A 172 -1.64 23.69 -1.33
N THR A 173 -1.80 22.52 -0.68
CA THR A 173 -0.86 22.03 0.32
C THR A 173 -0.91 20.50 0.46
N HIS A 174 0.24 19.90 0.75
CA HIS A 174 0.38 18.45 0.97
C HIS A 174 0.06 18.05 2.41
N VAL A 175 0.27 18.95 3.37
CA VAL A 175 0.25 18.66 4.81
C VAL A 175 -1.08 18.08 5.31
N PRO A 176 -2.25 18.71 5.08
CA PRO A 176 -3.52 18.18 5.56
C PRO A 176 -3.87 16.86 4.88
N VAL A 177 -3.52 16.69 3.60
CA VAL A 177 -3.77 15.44 2.86
C VAL A 177 -2.96 14.30 3.45
N THR A 178 -1.65 14.48 3.61
CA THR A 178 -0.78 13.50 4.24
C THR A 178 -1.22 13.19 5.67
N GLY A 179 -1.65 14.19 6.44
CA GLY A 179 -2.17 14.01 7.79
C GLY A 179 -3.44 13.17 7.85
N VAL A 180 -4.40 13.38 6.93
CA VAL A 180 -5.63 12.57 6.84
C VAL A 180 -5.32 11.11 6.51
N TYR A 181 -4.46 10.85 5.51
CA TYR A 181 -4.05 9.48 5.17
C TYR A 181 -3.29 8.82 6.32
N PHE A 182 -2.43 9.58 7.02
CA PHE A 182 -1.74 9.09 8.22
C PHE A 182 -2.71 8.68 9.32
N ALA A 183 -3.65 9.56 9.70
CA ALA A 183 -4.65 9.27 10.74
C ALA A 183 -5.51 8.06 10.36
N PHE A 184 -5.92 7.98 9.10
CA PHE A 184 -6.67 6.86 8.55
C PHE A 184 -5.88 5.54 8.69
N SER A 185 -4.62 5.53 8.30
CA SER A 185 -3.79 4.34 8.38
C SER A 185 -3.44 3.96 9.81
N VAL A 186 -3.28 4.90 10.73
CA VAL A 186 -3.16 4.59 12.17
C VAL A 186 -4.40 3.81 12.65
N ALA A 187 -5.61 4.29 12.34
CA ALA A 187 -6.84 3.60 12.70
C ALA A 187 -6.91 2.18 12.09
N THR A 188 -6.46 2.04 10.84
CA THR A 188 -6.40 0.75 10.15
C THR A 188 -5.41 -0.21 10.78
N VAL A 189 -4.22 0.27 11.18
CA VAL A 189 -3.20 -0.51 11.87
C VAL A 189 -3.70 -0.95 13.25
N CYS A 190 -4.36 -0.06 13.99
CA CYS A 190 -5.00 -0.42 15.25
C CYS A 190 -6.04 -1.52 15.05
N LEU A 191 -6.92 -1.38 14.05
CA LEU A 191 -7.91 -2.41 13.72
C LEU A 191 -7.24 -3.75 13.38
N TYR A 192 -6.22 -3.73 12.52
CA TYR A 192 -5.45 -4.90 12.13
C TYR A 192 -4.85 -5.63 13.34
N VAL A 193 -4.22 -4.89 14.26
CA VAL A 193 -3.59 -5.46 15.46
C VAL A 193 -4.62 -6.04 16.43
N VAL A 194 -5.79 -5.40 16.56
CA VAL A 194 -6.86 -5.87 17.45
C VAL A 194 -7.49 -7.16 16.94
N ILE A 195 -7.86 -7.22 15.65
CA ILE A 195 -8.66 -8.33 15.12
C ILE A 195 -7.85 -9.57 14.72
N ARG A 196 -6.51 -9.48 14.69
CA ARG A 196 -5.64 -10.55 14.17
C ARG A 196 -5.79 -11.90 14.88
N HIS A 197 -6.22 -11.89 16.14
CA HIS A 197 -6.43 -13.10 16.94
C HIS A 197 -7.90 -13.51 17.04
N ASP A 198 -8.81 -12.72 16.46
CA ASP A 198 -10.24 -13.02 16.46
C ASP A 198 -10.57 -14.15 15.48
N ALA A 199 -11.78 -14.71 15.62
CA ALA A 199 -12.30 -15.69 14.69
C ALA A 199 -12.30 -15.16 13.24
N PHE A 200 -12.02 -16.04 12.28
CA PHE A 200 -11.92 -15.69 10.85
C PHE A 200 -13.15 -14.94 10.33
N LEU A 201 -14.37 -15.31 10.74
CA LEU A 201 -15.57 -14.60 10.33
C LEU A 201 -15.57 -13.12 10.79
N LEU A 202 -15.15 -12.85 12.02
CA LEU A 202 -15.09 -11.49 12.55
C LEU A 202 -14.03 -10.66 11.82
N GLN A 203 -12.89 -11.27 11.53
CA GLN A 203 -11.84 -10.67 10.70
C GLN A 203 -12.37 -10.26 9.32
N VAL A 204 -13.10 -11.16 8.64
CA VAL A 204 -13.69 -10.90 7.32
C VAL A 204 -14.73 -9.78 7.40
N LEU A 205 -15.64 -9.83 8.36
CA LEU A 205 -16.69 -8.82 8.54
C LEU A 205 -16.09 -7.45 8.85
N ALA A 206 -15.11 -7.36 9.75
CA ALA A 206 -14.42 -6.12 10.06
C ALA A 206 -13.73 -5.53 8.83
N ALA A 207 -13.01 -6.36 8.06
CA ALA A 207 -12.36 -5.93 6.82
C ALA A 207 -13.37 -5.45 5.76
N MET A 208 -14.51 -6.12 5.64
CA MET A 208 -15.59 -5.73 4.72
C MET A 208 -16.22 -4.40 5.13
N VAL A 209 -16.57 -4.23 6.41
CA VAL A 209 -17.15 -2.98 6.94
C VAL A 209 -16.18 -1.82 6.75
N TRP A 210 -14.90 -2.03 7.08
CA TRP A 210 -13.83 -1.05 6.87
C TRP A 210 -13.73 -0.63 5.40
N SER A 211 -13.65 -1.62 4.50
CA SER A 211 -13.53 -1.39 3.05
C SER A 211 -14.77 -0.71 2.47
N ALA A 212 -15.97 -1.04 2.94
CA ALA A 212 -17.21 -0.39 2.53
C ALA A 212 -17.24 1.08 2.96
N GLY A 213 -16.88 1.36 4.23
CA GLY A 213 -16.76 2.73 4.74
C GLY A 213 -15.75 3.56 3.94
N MET A 214 -14.58 2.98 3.64
CA MET A 214 -13.59 3.62 2.78
C MET A 214 -14.10 3.92 1.38
N THR A 215 -14.78 2.96 0.78
CA THR A 215 -15.34 3.11 -0.57
C THR A 215 -16.35 4.25 -0.59
N ALA A 216 -17.20 4.36 0.44
CA ALA A 216 -18.14 5.47 0.58
C ALA A 216 -17.44 6.82 0.75
N ILE A 217 -16.42 6.91 1.62
CA ILE A 217 -15.62 8.12 1.80
C ILE A 217 -14.95 8.53 0.48
N TRP A 218 -14.32 7.57 -0.20
CA TRP A 218 -13.65 7.81 -1.47
C TRP A 218 -14.63 8.32 -2.53
N HIS A 219 -15.81 7.71 -2.66
CA HIS A 219 -16.84 8.16 -3.60
C HIS A 219 -17.29 9.59 -3.31
N PHE A 220 -17.58 9.90 -2.04
CA PHE A 220 -17.98 11.24 -1.63
C PHE A 220 -16.90 12.29 -1.92
N LEU A 221 -15.64 11.99 -1.59
CA LEU A 221 -14.51 12.87 -1.86
C LEU A 221 -14.31 13.05 -3.37
N ARG A 222 -14.36 11.96 -4.15
CA ARG A 222 -14.20 12.01 -5.60
C ARG A 222 -15.25 12.88 -6.26
N ASP A 223 -16.51 12.74 -5.87
CA ASP A 223 -17.62 13.50 -6.45
C ASP A 223 -17.52 14.98 -6.10
N GLY A 224 -17.17 15.31 -4.85
CA GLY A 224 -16.91 16.69 -4.42
C GLY A 224 -15.66 17.32 -5.05
N LEU A 225 -14.76 16.51 -5.62
CA LEU A 225 -13.51 16.94 -6.23
C LEU A 225 -13.51 16.85 -7.76
N ARG A 226 -14.65 16.59 -8.42
CA ARG A 226 -14.71 16.43 -9.89
C ARG A 226 -14.16 17.63 -10.69
N ASN A 227 -14.13 18.82 -10.10
CA ASN A 227 -13.70 20.07 -10.74
C ASN A 227 -12.24 20.48 -10.43
N PHE A 228 -11.47 19.65 -9.71
CA PHE A 228 -10.07 19.89 -9.33
C PHE A 228 -9.16 18.75 -9.83
#